data_AF-A0A0A3Y393-F1
#
_entry.id   AF-A0A0A3Y393-F1
#
_cell.length_a   1.000
_cell.length_b   1.000
_cell.length_c   1.000
_cell.angle_alpha   90.00
_cell.angle_beta   90.00
_cell.angle_gamma   90.00
#
_symmetry.space_group_name_H-M   'P 1'
#
loop_
_entity.id
_entity.type
_entity.pdbx_description
1 polymer ?
#
loop_
_entity_poly.entity_id
_entity_poly.type
_entity_poly.pdbx_seq_one_letter_code
_entity_poly.pdbx_strand_id
1 'polypeptide(L)'
;MPYLASGTNEYGSSNLGRGNATVALRLARKLLREGYMDVRVCTPRGRVLESNELDELKSPKESDMAKGQQRGNREAKKPKREKAKVIAAAPSRKEAVWQPDFGPAKKK
;
A
#
# COMPACT_ATOMS: atom_id res chain seq x y z
N MET A 1 -11.23 -5.63 -4.55
CA MET A 1 -10.55 -5.75 -3.24
C MET A 1 -11.32 -6.75 -2.40
N PRO A 2 -10.68 -7.75 -1.78
CA PRO A 2 -11.34 -8.61 -0.80
C PRO A 2 -11.65 -7.83 0.49
N TYR A 3 -12.56 -8.34 1.32
CA TYR A 3 -12.71 -7.86 2.69
C TYR A 3 -11.43 -8.17 3.47
N LEU A 4 -10.97 -7.25 4.29
CA LEU A 4 -9.78 -7.41 5.12
C LEU A 4 -10.16 -7.23 6.58
N ALA A 5 -10.07 -8.30 7.38
CA ALA A 5 -10.19 -8.20 8.82
C ALA A 5 -8.79 -7.98 9.41
N SER A 6 -8.64 -6.90 10.19
CA SER A 6 -7.39 -6.55 10.86
C SER A 6 -7.61 -6.46 12.37
N GLY A 7 -6.61 -6.84 13.16
CA GLY A 7 -6.60 -6.62 14.61
C GLY A 7 -5.17 -6.50 15.12
N THR A 8 -4.98 -5.82 16.24
CA THR A 8 -3.70 -5.62 16.91
C THR A 8 -3.71 -6.30 18.26
N ASN A 9 -2.62 -6.94 18.67
CA ASN A 9 -2.43 -7.48 20.00
C ASN A 9 -0.98 -7.25 20.45
N GLU A 10 -0.64 -7.75 21.64
CA GLU A 10 0.72 -7.68 22.20
C GLU A 10 1.81 -8.32 21.29
N TYR A 11 1.42 -9.26 20.42
CA TYR A 11 2.31 -9.96 19.49
C TYR A 11 2.42 -9.27 18.12
N GLY A 12 1.67 -8.20 17.88
CA GLY A 12 1.70 -7.42 16.65
C GLY A 12 0.34 -7.28 15.98
N SER A 13 0.32 -7.22 14.65
CA SER A 13 -0.91 -7.04 13.87
C SER A 13 -1.22 -8.24 12.99
N SER A 14 -2.49 -8.64 12.97
CA SER A 14 -3.00 -9.74 12.16
C SER A 14 -3.91 -9.18 11.06
N ASN A 15 -3.66 -9.59 9.81
CA ASN A 15 -4.37 -9.12 8.63
C ASN A 15 -4.88 -10.31 7.80
N LEU A 16 -6.20 -10.48 7.71
CA LEU A 16 -6.84 -11.64 7.09
C LEU A 16 -7.76 -11.21 5.95
N GLY A 17 -7.33 -11.46 4.71
CA GLY A 17 -8.11 -11.20 3.50
C GLY A 17 -9.10 -12.32 3.18
N ARG A 18 -10.38 -11.99 2.94
CA ARG A 18 -11.44 -12.93 2.55
C ARG A 18 -12.37 -12.37 1.47
N GLY A 19 -12.84 -13.24 0.59
CA GLY A 19 -13.72 -12.87 -0.51
C GLY A 19 -15.19 -12.61 -0.12
N ASN A 20 -15.58 -12.91 1.13
CA ASN A 20 -16.97 -12.83 1.57
C ASN A 20 -17.11 -12.06 2.89
N ALA A 21 -18.11 -11.19 2.96
CA ALA A 21 -18.48 -10.38 4.12
C ALA A 21 -18.74 -11.22 5.37
N THR A 22 -19.49 -12.33 5.25
CA THR A 22 -19.83 -13.19 6.38
C THR A 22 -18.59 -13.85 7.00
N VAL A 23 -17.63 -14.24 6.17
CA VAL A 23 -16.37 -14.85 6.63
C VAL A 23 -15.50 -13.80 7.30
N ALA A 24 -15.42 -12.59 6.74
CA ALA A 24 -14.70 -11.47 7.36
C ALA A 24 -15.29 -11.13 8.74
N LEU A 25 -16.61 -11.10 8.88
CA LEU A 25 -17.29 -10.88 10.16
C LEU A 25 -16.97 -11.98 11.18
N ARG A 26 -17.00 -13.25 10.76
CA ARG A 26 -16.65 -14.38 11.63
C ARG A 26 -15.21 -14.29 12.13
N LEU A 27 -14.28 -13.85 11.27
CA LEU A 27 -12.88 -13.66 11.64
C LEU A 27 -12.69 -12.47 12.58
N ALA A 28 -13.35 -11.34 12.33
CA ALA A 28 -13.31 -10.21 13.24
C ALA A 28 -13.78 -10.61 14.65
N ARG A 29 -14.88 -11.36 14.76
CA ARG A 29 -15.36 -11.91 16.04
C ARG A 29 -14.38 -12.91 16.66
N LYS A 30 -13.66 -13.68 15.84
CA LYS A 30 -12.63 -14.60 16.32
C LYS A 30 -11.44 -13.83 16.91
N LEU A 31 -10.98 -12.77 16.24
CA LEU A 31 -9.91 -11.90 16.73
C LEU A 31 -10.28 -11.24 18.07
N LEU A 32 -11.51 -10.75 18.21
CA LEU A 32 -12.00 -10.21 19.49
C LEU A 32 -11.95 -11.24 20.62
N ARG A 33 -12.30 -12.50 20.34
CA ARG A 33 -12.24 -13.60 21.32
C ARG A 33 -10.80 -14.00 21.67
N GLU A 34 -9.88 -13.85 20.73
CA GLU A 34 -8.46 -14.12 20.90
C GLU A 34 -7.72 -12.96 21.61
N GLY A 35 -8.43 -11.90 22.02
CA GLY A 35 -7.85 -10.77 22.74
C GLY A 35 -7.17 -9.75 21.83
N TYR A 36 -7.44 -9.76 20.52
CA TYR A 36 -7.02 -8.67 19.66
C TYR A 36 -7.85 -7.41 19.94
N MET A 37 -7.16 -6.30 20.07
CA MET A 37 -7.65 -4.93 20.15
C MET A 37 -7.76 -4.32 18.74
N ASP A 38 -8.42 -3.16 18.64
CA ASP A 38 -8.62 -2.40 17.40
C ASP A 38 -9.09 -3.22 16.19
N VAL A 39 -9.99 -4.19 16.44
CA VAL A 39 -10.50 -5.08 15.40
C VAL A 39 -11.38 -4.30 14.43
N ARG A 40 -10.97 -4.32 13.17
CA ARG A 40 -11.57 -3.56 12.06
C ARG A 40 -11.77 -4.43 10.83
N VAL A 41 -12.78 -4.12 10.04
CA VAL A 41 -13.01 -4.78 8.74
C VAL A 41 -13.01 -3.73 7.64
N CYS A 42 -11.99 -3.76 6.79
CA CYS A 42 -11.99 -3.00 5.55
C CYS A 42 -12.84 -3.72 4.50
N THR A 43 -13.81 -3.01 3.97
CA THR A 43 -14.71 -3.47 2.92
C THR A 43 -14.12 -3.20 1.54
N PRO A 44 -14.53 -3.95 0.51
CA PRO A 44 -14.16 -3.69 -0.88
C PRO A 44 -14.50 -2.26 -1.36
N ARG A 45 -15.44 -1.59 -0.70
CA ARG A 45 -15.87 -0.21 -0.98
C ARG A 45 -14.94 0.85 -0.39
N GLY A 46 -13.85 0.44 0.27
CA GLY A 46 -12.93 1.35 0.96
C GLY A 46 -13.45 1.89 2.29
N ARG A 47 -14.61 1.40 2.77
CA ARG A 47 -15.08 1.70 4.13
C ARG A 47 -14.38 0.78 5.11
N VAL A 48 -13.91 1.33 6.23
CA VAL A 48 -13.40 0.57 7.36
C VAL A 48 -14.48 0.58 8.42
N LEU A 49 -14.93 -0.60 8.84
CA LEU A 49 -15.90 -0.78 9.91
C LEU A 49 -15.17 -1.13 11.20
N GLU A 50 -15.47 -0.40 12.26
CA GLU A 50 -14.98 -0.68 13.61
C GLU A 50 -15.78 -1.82 14.26
N SER A 51 -15.30 -2.32 15.40
CA SER A 51 -15.95 -3.44 16.13
C SER A 51 -17.43 -3.21 16.44
N ASN A 52 -17.84 -1.96 16.70
CA ASN A 52 -19.23 -1.58 16.97
C ASN A 52 -20.11 -1.57 15.70
N GLU A 53 -19.50 -1.36 14.53
CA GLU A 53 -20.18 -1.22 13.24
C GLU A 53 -20.18 -2.53 12.43
N LEU A 54 -19.61 -3.60 12.99
CA LEU A 54 -19.54 -4.91 12.35
C LEU A 54 -20.93 -5.51 12.04
N ASP A 55 -21.98 -5.10 12.74
CA ASP A 55 -23.34 -5.56 12.46
C ASP A 55 -23.90 -4.94 11.17
N GLU A 56 -23.41 -3.77 10.73
CA GLU A 56 -23.74 -3.20 9.42
C GLU A 56 -23.29 -4.11 8.28
N LEU A 57 -22.24 -4.92 8.50
CA LEU A 57 -21.77 -5.89 7.51
C LEU A 57 -22.72 -7.11 7.39
N LYS A 58 -23.56 -7.37 8.41
CA LYS A 58 -24.57 -8.42 8.42
C LYS A 58 -25.83 -8.02 7.65
N SER A 59 -26.05 -6.71 7.46
CA SER A 59 -27.05 -6.19 6.53
C SER A 59 -26.36 -5.88 5.20
N PRO A 60 -26.14 -6.89 4.32
CA PRO A 60 -25.61 -6.61 3.00
C PRO A 60 -26.62 -5.71 2.30
N LYS A 61 -26.36 -4.40 2.29
CA LYS A 61 -26.98 -3.50 1.33
C LYS A 61 -26.34 -3.86 0.00
N GLU A 62 -26.82 -4.97 -0.55
CA GLU A 62 -26.51 -5.55 -1.84
C GLU A 62 -26.64 -4.44 -2.88
N SER A 63 -25.51 -3.82 -3.16
CA SER A 63 -25.41 -2.81 -4.19
C SER A 63 -24.00 -2.91 -4.74
N ASP A 64 -23.93 -3.70 -5.81
CA ASP A 64 -22.92 -3.68 -6.85
C ASP A 64 -21.51 -4.16 -6.43
N MET A 65 -21.30 -5.48 -6.53
CA MET A 65 -19.98 -6.03 -6.76
C MET A 65 -19.52 -5.62 -8.16
N ALA A 66 -18.91 -4.44 -8.27
CA ALA A 66 -18.20 -4.03 -9.47
C ALA A 66 -17.06 -5.03 -9.73
N LYS A 67 -17.32 -6.00 -10.62
CA LYS A 67 -16.31 -6.78 -11.31
C LYS A 67 -15.35 -5.81 -12.00
N GLY A 68 -14.10 -5.81 -11.58
CA GLY A 68 -13.03 -5.21 -12.38
C GLY A 68 -12.14 -4.25 -11.61
N GLN A 69 -11.08 -4.80 -11.00
CA GLN A 69 -9.78 -4.15 -11.11
C GLN A 69 -8.76 -5.25 -11.43
N GLN A 70 -8.67 -5.57 -12.72
CA GLN A 70 -7.47 -6.18 -13.28
C GLN A 70 -6.34 -5.19 -13.03
N ARG A 71 -5.61 -5.37 -11.93
CA ARG A 71 -4.37 -4.65 -11.68
C ARG A 71 -3.35 -5.19 -12.67
N GLY A 72 -3.29 -4.57 -13.85
CA GLY A 72 -2.22 -4.79 -14.79
C GLY A 72 -0.91 -4.46 -14.09
N ASN A 73 0.00 -5.43 -14.03
CA ASN A 73 1.35 -5.27 -13.52
C ASN A 73 2.02 -4.10 -14.26
N ARG A 74 2.05 -2.92 -13.64
CA ARG A 74 2.73 -1.74 -14.17
C ARG A 74 3.84 -1.31 -13.22
N GLU A 75 4.84 -2.17 -13.10
CA GLU A 75 6.21 -1.70 -13.04
C GLU A 75 6.91 -2.21 -14.28
N ALA A 76 6.50 -1.63 -15.42
CA ALA A 76 7.32 -1.65 -16.61
C ALA A 76 8.68 -1.08 -16.23
N LYS A 77 9.67 -1.99 -16.09
CA LYS A 77 11.10 -1.80 -16.31
C LYS A 77 11.38 -0.38 -16.79
N LYS A 78 12.07 0.43 -15.96
CA LYS A 78 12.57 1.78 -16.28
C LYS A 78 12.69 1.92 -17.80
N PRO A 79 11.95 2.83 -18.47
CA PRO A 79 12.19 3.08 -19.88
C PRO A 79 13.67 3.46 -19.98
N LYS A 80 14.43 2.59 -20.64
CA LYS A 80 15.85 2.78 -20.89
C LYS A 80 15.89 4.00 -21.78
N ARG A 81 16.20 5.17 -21.17
CA ARG A 81 16.34 6.47 -21.83
C ARG A 81 16.87 6.22 -23.23
N GLU A 82 16.01 6.44 -24.23
CA GLU A 82 16.39 6.37 -25.62
C GLU A 82 17.61 7.26 -25.81
N LYS A 83 18.61 6.70 -26.50
CA LYS A 83 19.83 7.41 -26.86
C LYS A 83 19.41 8.55 -27.80
N ALA A 84 19.36 9.78 -27.31
CA ALA A 84 19.24 10.93 -28.18
C ALA A 84 20.53 11.05 -29.00
N LYS A 85 20.48 10.56 -30.24
CA LYS A 85 21.38 11.01 -31.30
C LYS A 85 20.80 12.32 -31.82
N VAL A 86 21.24 13.44 -31.27
CA VAL A 86 21.10 14.73 -31.93
C VAL A 86 22.49 15.34 -32.01
N ILE A 87 23.08 15.22 -33.20
CA ILE A 87 24.34 15.86 -33.57
C ILE A 87 23.95 17.20 -34.18
N ALA A 88 24.36 18.29 -33.55
CA ALA A 88 24.52 19.59 -34.20
C ALA A 88 25.63 20.35 -33.45
N ALA A 89 26.78 20.50 -34.13
CA ALA A 89 27.91 21.42 -33.91
C ALA A 89 28.35 21.77 -32.46
N ALA A 90 29.61 21.45 -32.13
CA ALA A 90 30.29 21.78 -30.87
C ALA A 90 30.61 23.27 -30.69
N PRO A 91 30.76 23.73 -29.43
CA PRO A 91 32.05 24.30 -29.06
C PRO A 91 32.59 23.82 -27.70
N SER A 92 33.82 23.29 -27.76
CA SER A 92 34.92 23.52 -26.81
C SER A 92 34.67 23.54 -25.30
N ARG A 93 35.06 22.43 -24.65
CA ARG A 93 35.89 22.31 -23.42
C ARG A 93 35.71 23.41 -22.35
N LYS A 94 35.14 23.04 -21.18
CA LYS A 94 35.64 23.48 -19.86
C LYS A 94 35.18 22.56 -18.72
N GLU A 95 36.20 22.01 -18.08
CA GLU A 95 36.36 21.71 -16.64
C GLU A 95 35.36 20.79 -15.93
N ALA A 96 35.88 19.59 -15.63
CA ALA A 96 35.40 18.70 -14.60
C ALA A 96 35.61 19.33 -13.22
N VAL A 97 34.53 19.53 -12.45
CA VAL A 97 34.57 19.53 -10.99
C VAL A 97 33.28 18.86 -10.48
N TRP A 98 33.22 17.53 -10.61
CA TRP A 98 32.46 16.71 -9.68
C TRP A 98 33.48 15.86 -8.96
N GLN A 99 33.88 16.25 -7.74
CA GLN A 99 34.00 15.36 -6.57
C GLN A 99 33.97 16.20 -5.28
N PRO A 100 33.24 15.75 -4.24
CA PRO A 100 33.24 16.37 -2.91
C PRO A 100 34.43 15.83 -2.11
N ASP A 101 35.27 16.72 -1.59
CA ASP A 101 36.36 16.32 -0.69
C ASP A 101 35.93 16.54 0.77
N PHE A 102 35.83 15.45 1.52
CA PHE A 102 35.62 15.44 2.97
C PHE A 102 36.94 15.80 3.66
N GLY A 103 36.99 16.95 4.35
CA GLY A 103 38.11 17.30 5.22
C GLY A 103 37.64 18.08 6.46
N PRO A 104 38.03 17.69 7.68
CA PRO A 104 37.56 18.35 8.90
C PRO A 104 38.42 19.59 9.26
N ALA A 105 37.77 20.50 9.97
CA ALA A 105 38.33 21.42 10.98
C ALA A 105 39.10 22.70 10.54
N LYS A 106 38.40 23.83 10.72
CA LYS A 106 38.73 24.99 11.59
C LYS A 106 40.19 25.50 11.70
N LYS A 107 40.34 26.80 11.39
CA LYS A 107 41.19 27.87 11.99
C LYS A 107 42.71 27.59 12.05
N LYS A 108 43.58 28.49 11.60
CA LYS A 108 43.75 29.90 12.00
C LYS A 108 44.57 30.63 10.94
#